data_AF-A0AAP8HUD4-F1
#
_entry.id   AF-A0AAP8HUD4-F1
#
_cell.length_a   1.000
_cell.length_b   1.000
_cell.length_c   1.000
_cell.angle_alpha   90.00
_cell.angle_beta   90.00
_cell.angle_gamma   90.00
#
_symmetry.space_group_name_H-M   'P 1'
#
loop_
_entity.id
_entity.type
_entity.pdbx_description
1 polymer ?
#
loop_
_entity_poly.entity_id
_entity_poly.type
_entity_poly.pdbx_seq_one_letter_code
_entity_poly.pdbx_strand_id
1 'polypeptide(L)'
;YRYFPTQSALISAVVAESLGPILEWRPQDDDALKRIQQLLTFAYPQMERHEGALRAALQLSLQQWAHATPGEKFVRGNRKRLLALAVEPLQGKLPPVSLQRVIHAFSLIYGSEVFLVLKDIWGLELESIQDVTQWMAKA
;
A
#
# COMPACT_ATOMS: atom_id res chain seq x y z
N TYR A 1 -24.52 -6.48 -15.88
CA TYR A 1 -23.65 -7.55 -15.33
C TYR A 1 -23.01 -8.42 -16.43
N ARG A 2 -22.43 -7.85 -17.51
CA ARG A 2 -21.80 -8.68 -18.58
C ARG A 2 -20.30 -8.95 -18.36
N TYR A 3 -19.64 -8.16 -17.51
CA TYR A 3 -18.18 -8.24 -17.28
C TYR A 3 -17.80 -8.45 -15.81
N PHE A 4 -18.61 -7.97 -14.85
CA PHE A 4 -18.35 -8.15 -13.43
C PHE A 4 -19.62 -8.63 -12.71
N PRO A 5 -19.57 -9.70 -11.91
CA PRO A 5 -20.72 -10.31 -11.24
C PRO A 5 -21.18 -9.56 -9.97
N THR A 6 -20.32 -8.72 -9.38
CA THR A 6 -20.63 -7.91 -8.18
C THR A 6 -19.88 -6.57 -8.22
N GLN A 7 -20.33 -5.58 -7.44
CA GLN A 7 -19.59 -4.32 -7.24
C GLN A 7 -18.19 -4.56 -6.65
N SER A 8 -18.06 -5.57 -5.78
CA SER A 8 -16.77 -6.00 -5.23
C SER A 8 -15.82 -6.51 -6.32
N ALA A 9 -16.32 -7.30 -7.27
CA ALA A 9 -15.51 -7.80 -8.38
C ALA A 9 -15.05 -6.68 -9.32
N LEU A 10 -15.91 -5.70 -9.61
CA LEU A 10 -15.55 -4.52 -10.40
C LEU A 10 -14.45 -3.71 -9.71
N ILE A 11 -14.64 -3.35 -8.43
CA ILE A 11 -13.66 -2.55 -7.68
C ILE A 11 -12.33 -3.28 -7.56
N SER A 12 -12.35 -4.59 -7.31
CA SER A 12 -11.14 -5.41 -7.25
C SER A 12 -10.35 -5.38 -8.56
N ALA A 13 -11.05 -5.48 -9.70
CA ALA A 13 -10.43 -5.42 -11.02
C ALA A 13 -9.83 -4.04 -11.31
N VAL A 14 -10.57 -2.97 -11.03
CA VAL A 14 -10.09 -1.59 -11.22
C VAL A 14 -8.85 -1.31 -10.35
N VAL A 15 -8.84 -1.79 -9.10
CA VAL A 15 -7.66 -1.66 -8.22
C VAL A 15 -6.47 -2.45 -8.76
N ALA A 16 -6.71 -3.68 -9.23
CA ALA A 16 -5.64 -4.52 -9.78
C ALA A 16 -4.99 -3.86 -11.01
N GLU A 17 -5.80 -3.31 -11.91
CA GLU A 17 -5.33 -2.56 -13.08
C GLU A 17 -4.59 -1.27 -12.67
N SER A 18 -5.19 -0.50 -11.76
CA SER A 18 -4.62 0.76 -11.25
C SER A 18 -3.26 0.59 -10.57
N LEU A 19 -3.06 -0.55 -9.89
CA LEU A 19 -1.83 -0.82 -9.15
C LEU A 19 -0.87 -1.73 -9.92
N GLY A 20 -1.21 -2.16 -11.14
CA GLY A 20 -0.39 -3.07 -11.96
C GLY A 20 1.10 -2.70 -11.97
N PRO A 21 1.47 -1.46 -12.31
CA PRO A 21 2.88 -1.02 -12.30
C PRO A 21 3.56 -1.16 -10.93
N ILE A 22 2.83 -0.91 -9.84
CA ILE A 22 3.34 -1.06 -8.46
C ILE A 22 3.63 -2.52 -8.15
N LEU A 23 2.82 -3.45 -8.67
CA LEU A 23 3.01 -4.89 -8.44
C LEU A 23 4.27 -5.43 -9.13
N GLU A 24 4.67 -4.81 -10.23
CA GLU A 24 5.84 -5.18 -11.02
C GLU A 24 7.14 -4.58 -10.48
N TRP A 25 7.06 -3.67 -9.49
CA TRP A 25 8.23 -3.09 -8.86
C TRP A 25 9.26 -4.15 -8.43
N ARG A 26 10.54 -3.82 -8.65
CA ARG A 26 11.70 -4.62 -8.28
C ARG A 26 12.72 -3.71 -7.59
N PRO A 27 13.38 -4.19 -6.52
CA PRO A 27 14.46 -3.43 -5.88
C PRO A 27 15.65 -3.28 -6.83
N GLN A 28 16.37 -2.17 -6.71
CA GLN A 28 17.55 -1.84 -7.54
C GLN A 28 18.83 -1.64 -6.73
N ASP A 29 18.77 -1.85 -5.41
CA ASP A 29 19.89 -1.65 -4.49
C ASP A 29 19.95 -2.82 -3.50
N ASP A 30 21.04 -2.96 -2.75
CA ASP A 30 21.19 -4.00 -1.71
C ASP A 30 21.02 -3.45 -0.30
N ASP A 31 20.73 -2.16 -0.18
CA ASP A 31 20.38 -1.52 1.07
C ASP A 31 18.85 -1.45 1.27
N ALA A 32 18.38 -1.89 2.44
CA ALA A 32 16.95 -1.95 2.74
C ALA A 32 16.30 -0.57 2.85
N LEU A 33 16.99 0.41 3.42
CA LEU A 33 16.49 1.78 3.51
C LEU A 33 16.28 2.32 2.10
N LYS A 34 17.29 2.26 1.23
CA LYS A 34 17.16 2.70 -0.16
C LYS A 34 16.04 1.98 -0.91
N ARG A 35 15.88 0.66 -0.73
CA ARG A 35 14.77 -0.10 -1.34
C ARG A 35 13.40 0.43 -0.90
N ILE A 36 13.23 0.73 0.39
CA ILE A 36 11.98 1.31 0.91
C ILE A 36 11.74 2.69 0.32
N GLN A 37 12.76 3.55 0.32
CA GLN A 37 12.66 4.88 -0.25
C GLN A 37 12.28 4.84 -1.74
N GLN A 38 12.91 3.95 -2.51
CA GLN A 38 12.58 3.69 -3.92
C GLN A 38 11.13 3.24 -4.11
N LEU A 39 10.67 2.30 -3.28
CA LEU A 39 9.29 1.80 -3.33
C LEU A 39 8.29 2.92 -3.06
N LEU A 40 8.51 3.74 -2.03
CA LEU A 40 7.62 4.85 -1.68
C LEU A 40 7.58 5.91 -2.79
N THR A 41 8.74 6.37 -3.26
CA THR A 41 8.85 7.34 -4.36
C THR A 41 8.18 6.83 -5.64
N PHE A 42 8.31 5.54 -5.94
CA PHE A 42 7.68 4.94 -7.11
C PHE A 42 6.15 4.79 -6.95
N ALA A 43 5.69 4.36 -5.78
CA ALA A 43 4.30 4.00 -5.57
C ALA A 43 3.37 5.21 -5.41
N TYR A 44 3.80 6.27 -4.70
CA TYR A 44 2.89 7.36 -4.36
C TYR A 44 2.30 8.11 -5.56
N PRO A 45 3.05 8.49 -6.61
CA PRO A 45 2.46 9.13 -7.78
C PRO A 45 1.42 8.25 -8.51
N GLN A 46 1.64 6.93 -8.52
CA GLN A 46 0.71 5.97 -9.11
C GLN A 46 -0.56 5.85 -8.24
N MET A 47 -0.38 5.77 -6.92
CA MET A 47 -1.50 5.74 -5.98
C MET A 47 -2.34 7.02 -6.05
N GLU A 48 -1.72 8.20 -6.16
CA GLU A 48 -2.44 9.46 -6.30
C GLU A 48 -3.19 9.54 -7.63
N ARG A 49 -2.57 9.14 -8.75
CA ARG A 49 -3.25 9.07 -10.05
C ARG A 49 -4.52 8.22 -10.00
N HIS A 50 -4.51 7.16 -9.21
CA HIS A 50 -5.62 6.22 -9.05
C HIS A 50 -6.35 6.36 -7.69
N GLU A 51 -6.28 7.53 -7.06
CA GLU A 51 -6.78 7.76 -5.71
C GLU A 51 -8.28 7.44 -5.57
N GLY A 52 -9.09 7.80 -6.57
CA GLY A 52 -10.53 7.50 -6.58
C GLY A 52 -10.84 6.00 -6.50
N ALA A 53 -10.10 5.17 -7.25
CA ALA A 53 -10.25 3.72 -7.21
C ALA A 53 -9.83 3.15 -5.84
N LEU A 54 -8.74 3.66 -5.27
CA LEU A 54 -8.26 3.26 -3.94
C LEU A 54 -9.25 3.63 -2.83
N ARG A 55 -9.86 4.81 -2.91
CA ARG A 55 -10.92 5.24 -1.97
C ARG A 55 -12.18 4.38 -2.10
N ALA A 56 -12.60 4.04 -3.32
CA ALA A 56 -13.73 3.14 -3.55
C ALA A 56 -13.46 1.73 -2.96
N ALA A 57 -12.23 1.21 -3.12
CA ALA A 57 -11.82 -0.05 -2.53
C ALA A 57 -11.83 -0.02 -1.00
N LEU A 58 -11.39 1.09 -0.41
CA LEU A 58 -11.46 1.28 1.04
C LEU A 58 -12.90 1.36 1.52
N GLN A 59 -13.77 2.12 0.85
CA GLN A 59 -15.19 2.23 1.17
C GLN A 59 -15.87 0.85 1.13
N LEU A 60 -15.66 0.08 0.05
CA LEU A 60 -16.18 -1.28 -0.07
C LEU A 60 -15.73 -2.16 1.10
N SER A 61 -14.45 -2.08 1.46
CA SER A 61 -13.90 -2.86 2.58
C SER A 61 -14.53 -2.47 3.93
N LEU A 62 -14.85 -1.19 4.14
CA LEU A 62 -15.54 -0.72 5.34
C LEU A 62 -17.01 -1.16 5.35
N GLN A 63 -17.68 -1.13 4.20
CA GLN A 63 -19.05 -1.64 4.04
C GLN A 63 -19.13 -3.15 4.29
N GLN A 64 -18.20 -3.93 3.73
CA GLN A 64 -18.12 -5.37 3.97
C GLN A 64 -17.90 -5.69 5.45
N TRP A 65 -17.05 -4.92 6.15
CA TRP A 65 -16.89 -5.06 7.59
C TRP A 65 -18.19 -4.76 8.35
N ALA A 66 -18.88 -3.67 7.99
CA ALA A 66 -20.13 -3.26 8.63
C ALA A 66 -21.29 -4.23 8.40
N HIS A 67 -21.32 -4.92 7.25
CA HIS A 67 -22.39 -5.83 6.84
C HIS A 67 -21.98 -7.31 6.87
N ALA A 68 -20.86 -7.65 7.51
CA ALA A 68 -20.21 -8.96 7.36
C ALA A 68 -21.14 -10.13 7.72
N THR A 69 -21.58 -10.87 6.71
CA THR A 69 -22.03 -12.27 6.80
C THR A 69 -20.85 -13.23 6.51
N PRO A 70 -20.87 -14.48 7.00
CA PRO A 70 -19.79 -15.43 6.74
C PRO A 70 -19.65 -15.72 5.23
N GLY A 71 -18.49 -15.43 4.63
CA GLY A 71 -18.11 -15.98 3.31
C GLY A 71 -17.44 -15.01 2.32
N GLU A 72 -17.79 -13.72 2.32
CA GLU A 72 -17.19 -12.75 1.38
C GLU A 72 -16.17 -11.84 2.10
N LYS A 73 -14.87 -12.07 1.85
CA LYS A 73 -13.80 -11.19 2.31
C LYS A 73 -12.99 -10.68 1.12
N PHE A 74 -12.95 -9.38 0.93
CA PHE A 74 -11.98 -8.75 0.04
C PHE A 74 -10.56 -9.00 0.57
N VAL A 75 -9.71 -9.68 -0.21
CA VAL A 75 -8.36 -10.06 0.20
C VAL A 75 -7.35 -8.99 -0.22
N ARG A 76 -6.73 -8.33 0.76
CA ARG A 76 -5.63 -7.38 0.57
C ARG A 76 -4.28 -8.11 0.69
N GLY A 77 -3.61 -8.43 -0.42
CA GLY A 77 -2.37 -9.23 -0.42
C GLY A 77 -1.09 -8.50 -0.86
N ASN A 78 -1.21 -7.50 -1.75
CA ASN A 78 -0.06 -6.95 -2.49
C ASN A 78 0.94 -6.19 -1.62
N ARG A 79 0.45 -5.51 -0.57
CA ARG A 79 1.27 -4.73 0.36
C ARG A 79 2.33 -5.58 1.05
N LYS A 80 1.94 -6.76 1.56
CA LYS A 80 2.84 -7.65 2.32
C LYS A 80 4.00 -8.12 1.47
N ARG A 81 3.73 -8.51 0.20
CA ARG A 81 4.75 -8.99 -0.73
C ARG A 81 5.78 -7.91 -1.06
N LEU A 82 5.34 -6.71 -1.41
CA LEU A 82 6.25 -5.64 -1.83
C LEU A 82 7.11 -5.12 -0.67
N LEU A 83 6.55 -5.03 0.54
CA LEU A 83 7.34 -4.72 1.73
C LEU A 83 8.34 -5.81 2.06
N ALA A 84 7.96 -7.09 1.96
CA ALA A 84 8.89 -8.20 2.18
C ALA A 84 10.09 -8.16 1.22
N LEU A 85 9.88 -7.79 -0.05
CA LEU A 85 10.95 -7.58 -1.02
C LEU A 85 11.84 -6.37 -0.67
N ALA A 86 11.24 -5.27 -0.20
CA ALA A 86 11.99 -4.08 0.18
C ALA A 86 12.88 -4.31 1.40
N VAL A 87 12.39 -5.06 2.40
CA VAL A 87 13.14 -5.33 3.64
C VAL A 87 14.03 -6.57 3.57
N GLU A 88 14.04 -7.30 2.45
CA GLU A 88 14.82 -8.52 2.26
C GLU A 88 16.29 -8.37 2.71
N PRO A 89 17.01 -7.25 2.45
CA PRO A 89 18.40 -7.13 2.89
C PRO A 89 18.64 -7.12 4.41
N LEU A 90 17.57 -7.05 5.21
CA LEU A 90 17.60 -7.15 6.67
C LEU A 90 17.43 -8.59 7.17
N GLN A 91 17.09 -9.55 6.29
CA GLN A 91 17.03 -10.96 6.63
C GLN A 91 18.41 -11.43 7.10
N GLY A 92 18.45 -12.15 8.22
CA GLY A 92 19.70 -12.57 8.86
C GLY A 92 20.46 -11.47 9.61
N LYS A 93 20.13 -10.18 9.39
CA LYS A 93 20.68 -9.04 10.16
C LYS A 93 19.82 -8.66 11.36
N LEU A 94 18.53 -9.01 11.32
CA LEU A 94 17.57 -8.77 12.40
C LEU A 94 16.93 -10.08 12.88
N PRO A 95 16.57 -10.18 14.19
CA PRO A 95 15.69 -11.23 14.66
C PRO A 95 14.35 -11.21 13.90
N PRO A 96 13.70 -12.37 13.66
CA PRO A 96 12.45 -12.44 12.89
C PRO A 96 11.34 -11.52 13.42
N VAL A 97 11.22 -11.39 14.74
CA VAL A 97 10.24 -10.51 15.39
C VAL A 97 10.49 -9.03 15.07
N SER A 98 11.76 -8.62 15.03
CA SER A 98 12.15 -7.25 14.68
C SER A 98 11.90 -6.97 13.21
N LEU A 99 12.24 -7.91 12.32
CA LEU A 99 11.95 -7.78 10.88
C LEU A 99 10.44 -7.64 10.62
N GLN A 100 9.62 -8.45 11.31
CA GLN A 100 8.17 -8.36 11.21
C GLN A 100 7.64 -7.00 11.70
N ARG A 101 8.23 -6.46 12.78
CA ARG A 101 7.88 -5.13 13.28
C ARG A 101 8.19 -4.03 12.26
N VAL A 102 9.33 -4.13 11.57
CA VAL A 102 9.70 -3.23 10.47
C VAL A 102 8.65 -3.28 9.35
N ILE A 103 8.25 -4.48 8.91
CA ILE A 103 7.20 -4.64 7.89
C ILE A 103 5.88 -4.01 8.34
N HIS A 104 5.48 -4.21 9.61
CA HIS A 104 4.26 -3.59 10.15
C HIS A 104 4.34 -2.06 10.15
N ALA A 105 5.44 -1.47 10.61
CA ALA A 105 5.63 -0.03 10.63
C ALA A 105 5.53 0.57 9.21
N PHE A 106 6.24 -0.01 8.25
CA PHE A 106 6.18 0.45 6.86
C PHE A 106 4.82 0.23 6.20
N SER A 107 4.04 -0.76 6.65
CA SER A 107 2.69 -1.00 6.12
C SER A 107 1.67 0.11 6.42
N LEU A 108 1.96 0.96 7.42
CA LEU A 108 1.14 2.11 7.76
C LEU A 108 1.33 3.26 6.76
N ILE A 109 2.57 3.47 6.32
CA ILE A 109 2.88 4.55 5.38
C ILE A 109 2.80 4.08 3.92
N TYR A 110 2.99 2.78 3.66
CA TYR A 110 2.88 2.18 2.33
C TYR A 110 1.44 1.73 2.03
N GLY A 111 0.53 2.69 1.85
CA GLY A 111 -0.89 2.46 1.57
C GLY A 111 -1.68 3.72 1.23
N SER A 112 -2.88 3.56 0.67
CA SER A 112 -3.78 4.70 0.41
C SER A 112 -4.29 5.37 1.69
N GLU A 113 -4.19 4.69 2.83
CA GLU A 113 -4.52 5.26 4.14
C GLU A 113 -3.65 6.47 4.50
N VAL A 114 -2.44 6.59 3.92
CA VAL A 114 -1.60 7.77 4.12
C VAL A 114 -2.27 9.04 3.58
N PHE A 115 -3.02 8.95 2.49
CA PHE A 115 -3.74 10.09 1.92
C PHE A 115 -4.90 10.52 2.82
N LEU A 116 -5.59 9.57 3.45
CA LEU A 116 -6.63 9.93 4.42
C LEU A 116 -6.08 10.72 5.60
N VAL A 117 -4.87 10.40 6.06
CA VAL A 117 -4.27 11.12 7.18
C VAL A 117 -3.64 12.42 6.69
N LEU A 118 -2.66 12.33 5.79
CA LEU A 118 -1.84 13.48 5.45
C LEU A 118 -2.51 14.45 4.47
N LYS A 119 -3.33 13.96 3.54
CA LYS A 119 -4.07 14.81 2.58
C LYS A 119 -5.36 15.34 3.21
N ASP A 120 -6.21 14.47 3.75
CA ASP A 120 -7.55 14.89 4.18
C ASP A 120 -7.57 15.59 5.56
N ILE A 121 -6.75 15.14 6.53
CA ILE A 121 -6.72 15.75 7.87
C ILE A 121 -5.73 16.92 7.91
N TRP A 122 -4.54 16.74 7.32
CA TRP A 122 -3.46 17.73 7.41
C TRP A 122 -3.33 18.65 6.18
N GLY A 123 -4.05 18.38 5.09
CA GLY A 123 -4.03 19.24 3.90
C GLY A 123 -2.72 19.22 3.13
N LEU A 124 -1.92 18.15 3.25
CA LEU A 124 -0.63 18.05 2.56
C LEU A 124 -0.81 17.62 1.10
N GLU A 125 -0.04 18.26 0.22
CA GLU A 125 0.13 17.84 -1.17
C GLU A 125 1.13 16.67 -1.29
N LEU A 126 1.10 15.98 -2.43
CA LEU A 126 1.90 14.76 -2.66
C LEU A 126 3.39 14.93 -2.32
N GLU A 127 4.00 16.05 -2.67
CA GLU A 127 5.41 16.31 -2.40
C GLU A 127 5.70 16.33 -0.90
N SER A 128 4.87 17.00 -0.11
CA SER A 128 4.99 17.03 1.36
C SER A 128 4.68 15.67 1.99
N ILE A 129 3.74 14.91 1.43
CA ILE A 129 3.48 13.51 1.85
C ILE A 129 4.72 12.65 1.63
N GLN A 130 5.36 12.78 0.48
CA GLN A 130 6.61 12.07 0.18
C GLN A 130 7.72 12.49 1.13
N ASP A 131 7.91 13.79 1.38
CA ASP A 131 8.95 14.28 2.29
C ASP A 131 8.82 13.68 3.70
N VAL A 132 7.61 13.75 4.29
CA VAL A 132 7.33 13.20 5.63
C VAL A 132 7.57 11.70 5.68
N THR A 133 7.09 10.95 4.69
CA THR A 133 7.20 9.49 4.68
C THR A 133 8.61 9.00 4.37
N GLN A 134 9.38 9.76 3.59
CA GLN A 134 10.81 9.54 3.37
C GLN A 134 11.63 9.84 4.61
N TRP A 135 11.26 10.87 5.39
CA TRP A 135 11.85 11.12 6.70
C TRP A 135 11.56 9.98 7.67
N MET A 136 10.30 9.51 7.74
CA MET A 136 9.92 8.37 8.58
C MET A 136 10.69 7.09 8.23
N ALA A 137 11.05 6.89 6.96
CA ALA A 137 11.79 5.70 6.54
C ALA A 137 13.23 5.63 7.09
N LYS A 138 13.81 6.78 7.46
CA LYS A 138 15.18 6.89 7.98
C LYS A 138 15.27 6.76 9.50
N ALA A 139 14.15 6.88 10.20
CA ALA A 139 14.05 6.89 11.67
C ALA A 139 14.08 5.47 12.25
#